data_AF-A0A2D6E660-F1
#
_entry.id   AF-A0A2D6E660-F1
#
_cell.length_a   1.000
_cell.length_b   1.000
_cell.length_c   1.000
_cell.angle_alpha   90.00
_cell.angle_beta   90.00
_cell.angle_gamma   90.00
#
_symmetry.space_group_name_H-M   'P 1'
#
loop_
_entity.id
_entity.type
_entity.pdbx_description
1 polymer ?
#
loop_
_entity_poly.entity_id
_entity_poly.type
_entity_poly.pdbx_seq_one_letter_code
_entity_poly.pdbx_strand_id
1 'polypeptide(L)'
;MIRKSDREDTLFYVVCADWESIITANDENDAATIAIEEASNEYGKNLCLAPSMTVIDMDFMYKHLDAVEATNILYTPKVLANAGMHDLSKKYAKIIKLIKTDGENNDQ
;
A
#
# COMPACT_ATOMS: atom_id res chain seq x y z
N MET A 1 -11.59 -26.89 17.93
CA MET A 1 -11.26 -27.53 16.64
C MET A 1 -10.29 -26.59 15.92
N ILE A 2 -9.02 -26.99 15.77
CA ILE A 2 -8.04 -26.19 15.03
C ILE A 2 -8.13 -26.65 13.58
N ARG A 3 -8.43 -25.73 12.66
CA ARG A 3 -8.43 -26.00 11.22
C ARG A 3 -7.10 -25.48 10.67
N LYS A 4 -6.27 -26.38 10.12
CA LYS A 4 -5.19 -25.99 9.22
C LYS A 4 -5.82 -25.70 7.86
N SER A 5 -5.61 -24.49 7.36
CA SER A 5 -5.88 -24.12 5.98
C SER A 5 -4.68 -24.54 5.15
N ASP A 6 -4.89 -25.20 4.01
CA ASP A 6 -3.85 -25.60 3.06
C ASP A 6 -3.44 -24.46 2.10
N ARG A 7 -3.94 -23.22 2.30
CA ARG A 7 -3.55 -22.08 1.46
C ARG A 7 -2.17 -21.57 1.86
N GLU A 8 -1.27 -21.53 0.87
CA GLU A 8 0.09 -20.97 0.94
C GLU A 8 0.12 -19.43 0.88
N ASP A 9 -1.02 -18.78 0.68
CA ASP A 9 -1.09 -17.34 0.53
C ASP A 9 -0.80 -16.62 1.86
N THR A 10 0.16 -15.70 1.85
CA THR A 10 0.60 -14.92 3.01
C THR A 10 -0.43 -13.84 3.35
N LEU A 11 -0.62 -13.58 4.64
CA LEU A 11 -1.48 -12.51 5.13
C LEU A 11 -0.69 -11.20 5.25
N PHE A 12 -1.21 -10.15 4.63
CA PHE A 12 -0.63 -8.80 4.66
C PHE A 12 -1.61 -7.80 5.25
N TYR A 13 -1.10 -6.91 6.08
CA TYR A 13 -1.84 -5.73 6.56
C TYR A 13 -1.36 -4.50 5.80
N VAL A 14 -2.27 -3.83 5.12
CA VAL A 14 -1.99 -2.70 4.24
C VAL A 14 -2.62 -1.44 4.81
N VAL A 15 -1.84 -0.36 4.90
CA VAL A 15 -2.30 0.95 5.40
C VAL A 15 -1.95 2.04 4.39
N CYS A 16 -2.90 2.92 4.10
CA CYS A 16 -2.70 4.09 3.25
C CYS A 16 -3.62 5.23 3.67
N ALA A 17 -3.05 6.41 3.90
CA ALA A 17 -3.78 7.59 4.36
C ALA A 17 -4.64 7.32 5.61
N ASP A 18 -5.96 7.22 5.44
CA ASP A 18 -6.97 7.07 6.49
C ASP A 18 -7.68 5.70 6.46
N TRP A 19 -7.22 4.78 5.61
CA TRP A 19 -7.79 3.45 5.47
C TRP A 19 -6.74 2.35 5.61
N GLU A 20 -7.24 1.16 5.92
CA GLU A 20 -6.48 -0.06 6.11
C GLU A 20 -7.24 -1.26 5.56
N SER A 21 -6.52 -2.29 5.15
CA SER A 21 -7.12 -3.56 4.72
C SER A 21 -6.20 -4.74 5.09
N ILE A 22 -6.79 -5.92 5.21
CA ILE A 22 -6.09 -7.19 5.39
C ILE A 22 -6.26 -8.00 4.11
N ILE A 23 -5.15 -8.23 3.41
CA ILE A 23 -5.13 -8.90 2.11
C ILE A 23 -4.38 -10.22 2.20
N THR A 24 -4.86 -11.21 1.47
CA THR A 24 -4.17 -12.46 1.25
C THR A 24 -3.55 -12.43 -0.15
N ALA A 25 -2.23 -12.56 -0.26
CA ALA A 25 -1.50 -12.43 -1.53
C ALA A 25 -0.20 -13.24 -1.54
N ASN A 26 0.50 -13.25 -2.68
CA ASN A 26 1.79 -13.93 -2.81
C ASN A 26 2.96 -13.06 -2.32
N ASP A 27 2.87 -11.74 -2.52
CA ASP A 27 3.89 -10.77 -2.15
C ASP A 27 3.29 -9.41 -1.80
N GLU A 28 4.15 -8.50 -1.31
CA GLU A 28 3.76 -7.17 -0.85
C GLU A 28 3.23 -6.25 -1.97
N ASN A 29 3.69 -6.43 -3.21
CA ASN A 29 3.23 -5.63 -4.35
C ASN A 29 1.84 -6.09 -4.80
N ASP A 30 1.61 -7.40 -4.84
CA ASP A 30 0.29 -7.99 -5.10
C ASP A 30 -0.70 -7.55 -4.01
N ALA A 31 -0.30 -7.64 -2.73
CA ALA A 31 -1.14 -7.22 -1.61
C ALA A 31 -1.56 -5.75 -1.71
N ALA A 32 -0.61 -4.85 -2.00
CA ALA A 32 -0.91 -3.43 -2.15
C ALA A 32 -1.80 -3.15 -3.37
N THR A 33 -1.62 -3.90 -4.46
CA THR A 33 -2.41 -3.77 -5.69
C THR A 33 -3.87 -4.18 -5.45
N ILE A 34 -4.09 -5.32 -4.80
CA ILE A 34 -5.44 -5.76 -4.43
C ILE A 34 -6.08 -4.76 -3.44
N ALA A 35 -5.34 -4.33 -2.42
CA ALA A 35 -5.83 -3.36 -1.44
C ALA A 35 -6.29 -2.05 -2.07
N ILE A 36 -5.54 -1.51 -3.05
CA ILE A 36 -5.91 -0.25 -3.71
C ILE A 36 -7.12 -0.43 -4.63
N GLU A 37 -7.29 -1.60 -5.25
CA GLU A 37 -8.47 -1.92 -6.04
C GLU A 37 -9.72 -2.01 -5.16
N GLU A 38 -9.63 -2.72 -4.03
CA GLU A 38 -10.72 -2.82 -3.05
C GLU A 38 -11.10 -1.45 -2.49
N ALA A 39 -10.11 -0.67 -2.03
CA ALA A 39 -10.34 0.68 -1.50
C ALA A 39 -10.92 1.60 -2.58
N SER A 40 -10.46 1.51 -3.83
CA SER A 40 -11.03 2.28 -4.94
C SER A 40 -12.47 1.90 -5.24
N ASN A 41 -12.83 0.61 -5.13
CA ASN A 41 -14.19 0.16 -5.34
C ASN A 41 -15.12 0.59 -4.19
N GLU A 42 -14.62 0.61 -2.96
CA GLU A 42 -15.38 1.00 -1.77
C GLU A 42 -15.58 2.52 -1.68
N TYR A 43 -14.50 3.30 -1.76
CA TYR A 43 -14.52 4.75 -1.52
C TYR A 43 -14.70 5.57 -2.81
N GLY A 44 -14.36 5.02 -3.97
CA GLY A 44 -14.48 5.69 -5.27
C GLY A 44 -13.83 7.07 -5.29
N LYS A 45 -14.64 8.11 -5.48
CA LYS A 45 -14.15 9.51 -5.54
C LYS A 45 -13.65 10.05 -4.20
N ASN A 46 -14.04 9.41 -3.09
CA ASN A 46 -13.63 9.80 -1.75
C ASN A 46 -12.37 9.05 -1.29
N LEU A 47 -11.76 8.23 -2.16
CA LEU A 47 -10.53 7.53 -1.83
C LEU A 47 -9.42 8.54 -1.53
N CYS A 48 -8.93 8.50 -0.29
CA CYS A 48 -7.77 9.24 0.14
C CYS A 48 -6.48 8.43 -0.11
N LEU A 49 -5.44 9.12 -0.55
CA LEU A 49 -4.16 8.51 -0.89
C LEU A 49 -3.05 9.24 -0.13
N ALA A 50 -2.14 8.47 0.47
CA ALA A 50 -0.87 8.97 0.96
C ALA A 50 0.21 8.82 -0.13
N PRO A 51 1.34 9.56 -0.09
CA PRO A 51 2.41 9.41 -1.07
C PRO A 51 3.05 8.01 -1.06
N SER A 52 2.96 7.31 0.07
CA SER A 52 3.38 5.93 0.26
C SER A 52 2.29 5.09 0.92
N MET A 53 2.32 3.80 0.64
CA MET A 53 1.53 2.77 1.31
C MET A 53 2.46 1.93 2.18
N THR A 54 1.96 1.49 3.33
CA THR A 54 2.69 0.55 4.19
C THR A 54 2.05 -0.83 4.05
N VAL A 55 2.87 -1.85 3.83
CA VAL A 55 2.45 -3.25 3.71
C VAL A 55 3.25 -4.05 4.73
N ILE A 56 2.57 -4.73 5.64
CA ILE A 56 3.18 -5.51 6.71
C ILE A 56 2.89 -6.98 6.47
N ASP A 57 3.93 -7.79 6.32
CA ASP A 57 3.81 -9.26 6.30
C ASP A 57 3.51 -9.75 7.71
N MET A 58 2.28 -10.21 7.92
CA MET A 58 1.80 -10.63 9.25
C MET A 58 2.37 -11.99 9.66
N ASP A 59 2.66 -12.86 8.70
CA ASP A 59 3.23 -14.19 8.98
C ASP A 59 4.70 -14.06 9.37
N PHE A 60 5.43 -13.17 8.71
CA PHE A 60 6.80 -12.85 9.06
C PHE A 60 6.89 -12.13 10.40
N MET A 61 6.05 -11.11 10.64
CA MET A 61 5.93 -10.42 11.93
C MET A 61 5.68 -11.39 13.09
N TYR A 62 4.77 -12.35 12.89
CA TYR A 62 4.42 -13.31 13.93
C TYR A 62 5.59 -14.24 14.29
N LYS A 63 6.39 -14.62 13.29
CA LYS A 63 7.57 -15.49 13.48
C LYS A 63 8.78 -14.73 14.02
N HIS A 64 8.88 -13.42 13.73
CA HIS A 64 9.99 -12.56 14.07
C HIS A 64 9.47 -11.30 14.76
N LEU A 65 9.18 -11.43 16.06
CA LEU A 65 8.79 -10.29 16.91
C LEU A 65 9.85 -9.17 16.80
N ASP A 66 9.39 -7.94 16.59
CA ASP A 66 10.18 -6.72 16.34
C ASP A 66 10.88 -6.62 14.97
N ALA A 67 10.51 -7.46 14.00
CA ALA A 67 11.10 -7.38 12.67
C ALA A 67 10.56 -6.20 11.84
N VAL A 68 11.29 -5.08 11.87
CA VAL A 68 11.10 -3.95 10.94
C VAL A 68 11.14 -4.42 9.47
N GLU A 69 11.86 -5.50 9.19
CA GLU A 69 11.97 -6.16 7.89
C GLU A 69 10.62 -6.66 7.34
N ALA A 70 9.62 -6.89 8.21
CA ALA A 70 8.28 -7.25 7.78
C ALA A 70 7.51 -6.09 7.14
N THR A 71 7.99 -4.86 7.34
CA THR A 71 7.32 -3.62 6.92
C THR A 71 7.90 -3.12 5.61
N ASN A 72 7.08 -3.11 4.58
CA ASN A 72 7.41 -2.62 3.25
C ASN A 72 6.71 -1.28 2.99
N ILE A 73 7.49 -0.26 2.62
CA ILE A 73 6.95 1.05 2.25
C ILE A 73 6.99 1.17 0.74
N LEU A 74 5.81 1.21 0.12
CA LEU A 74 5.64 1.23 -1.32
C LEU A 74 5.23 2.62 -1.80
N TYR A 75 5.75 3.03 -2.95
CA TYR A 75 5.38 4.31 -3.57
C TYR A 75 4.00 4.21 -4.20
N THR A 76 3.02 4.96 -3.70
CA THR A 76 1.59 4.84 -4.08
C THR A 76 1.35 4.96 -5.59
N PRO A 77 1.99 5.88 -6.34
CA PRO A 77 1.84 5.90 -7.79
C PRO A 77 2.30 4.63 -8.51
N LYS A 78 3.30 3.91 -7.99
CA LYS A 78 3.70 2.62 -8.56
C LYS A 78 2.61 1.57 -8.32
N VAL A 79 2.05 1.51 -7.11
CA VAL A 79 0.94 0.60 -6.77
C VAL A 79 -0.27 0.88 -7.66
N LEU A 80 -0.65 2.15 -7.83
CA LEU A 80 -1.72 2.54 -8.75
C LEU A 80 -1.44 2.12 -10.19
N ALA A 81 -0.19 2.19 -10.65
CA ALA A 81 0.16 1.74 -11.99
C ALA A 81 0.05 0.21 -12.14
N ASN A 82 0.42 -0.54 -11.10
CA ASN A 82 0.27 -2.00 -11.07
C ASN A 82 -1.21 -2.41 -11.09
N ALA A 83 -2.09 -1.67 -10.42
CA ALA A 83 -3.55 -1.84 -10.43
C ALA A 83 -4.23 -1.37 -11.75
N GLY A 84 -3.47 -1.08 -12.80
CA GLY A 84 -3.99 -0.56 -14.08
C GLY A 84 -4.53 0.88 -14.02
N MET A 85 -4.43 1.58 -12.89
CA MET A 85 -4.88 2.96 -12.71
C MET A 85 -3.85 3.99 -13.21
N HIS A 86 -3.38 3.82 -14.45
CA HIS A 86 -2.24 4.58 -15.00
C HIS A 86 -2.45 6.10 -15.02
N ASP A 87 -3.67 6.56 -15.32
CA ASP A 87 -3.97 7.99 -15.36
C ASP A 87 -3.94 8.63 -13.98
N LEU A 88 -4.47 7.93 -12.98
CA LEU A 88 -4.44 8.38 -11.58
C LEU A 88 -3.00 8.38 -11.06
N SER A 89 -2.24 7.31 -11.35
CA SER A 89 -0.81 7.20 -11.04
C SER A 89 -0.01 8.42 -11.54
N LYS A 90 -0.14 8.76 -12.83
CA LYS A 90 0.57 9.91 -13.42
C LYS A 90 0.19 11.25 -12.79
N LYS A 91 -1.12 11.48 -12.58
CA LYS A 91 -1.61 12.71 -11.95
C LYS A 91 -1.08 12.84 -10.53
N TYR A 92 -1.16 11.76 -9.76
CA TYR A 92 -0.75 11.75 -8.37
C TYR A 92 0.77 11.90 -8.21
N ALA A 93 1.57 11.22 -9.04
CA ALA A 93 3.02 11.39 -9.07
C ALA A 93 3.44 12.85 -9.39
N LYS A 94 2.68 13.56 -10.23
CA LYS A 94 2.94 14.97 -10.52
C LYS A 94 2.68 15.85 -9.29
N ILE A 95 1.59 15.60 -8.55
CA ILE A 95 1.26 16.34 -7.32
C ILE A 95 2.35 16.15 -6.27
N ILE A 96 2.79 14.91 -6.03
CA ILE A 96 3.87 14.62 -5.07
C ILE A 96 5.16 15.38 -5.42
N LYS A 97 5.50 15.46 -6.72
CA LYS A 97 6.68 16.22 -7.17
C LYS A 97 6.57 17.72 -6.90
N LEU A 98 5.38 18.31 -7.06
CA LEU A 98 5.17 19.73 -6.79
C LEU A 98 5.35 20.05 -5.30
N ILE A 99 4.84 19.19 -4.42
CA ILE A 99 5.02 19.34 -2.96
C ILE A 99 6.50 19.37 -2.59
N LYS A 100 7.33 18.57 -3.26
CA LYS A 100 8.78 18.57 -3.01
C LYS A 100 9.43 19.92 -3.37
N THR A 101 9.04 20.52 -4.49
CA THR A 101 9.62 21.77 -4.97
C THR A 101 9.22 22.97 -4.11
N ASP A 102 8.00 23.00 -3.58
CA ASP A 102 7.53 24.10 -2.72
C ASP A 102 8.21 24.12 -1.34
N GLY A 103 8.71 22.96 -0.87
CA GLY A 103 9.50 22.87 0.36
C GLY A 103 10.94 23.38 0.21
N GLU A 104 11.54 23.26 -0.98
CA GLU A 104 12.93 23.67 -1.24
C GLU A 104 13.09 25.19 -1.48
N ASN A 105 12.00 25.90 -1.80
CA ASN A 105 12.03 27.34 -2.10
C ASN A 105 11.82 28.26 -0.87
N ASN A 106 11.55 27.70 0.31
CA ASN A 106 11.31 28.48 1.54
C ASN A 106 12.54 28.59 2.47
N ASP A 107 13.70 28.06 2.04
CA ASP A 107 14.96 28.08 2.79
C ASP A 107 16.00 29.07 2.21
N GLN A 108 15.58 30.10 1.46
CA GLN A 108 16.41 31.22 0.99
C GLN A 108 15.81 32.57 1.36
#